data_AF-A0AAQ4DYV7-F1
#
_entry.id   AF-A0AAQ4DYV7-F1
#
_cell.length_a   1.000
_cell.length_b   1.000
_cell.length_c   1.000
_cell.angle_alpha   90.00
_cell.angle_beta   90.00
_cell.angle_gamma   90.00
#
_symmetry.space_group_name_H-M   'P 1'
#
loop_
_entity.id
_entity.type
_entity.pdbx_description
1 polymer ?
#
loop_
_entity_poly.entity_id
_entity_poly.type
_entity_poly.pdbx_seq_one_letter_code
_entity_poly.pdbx_strand_id
1 'polypeptide(L)'
;MEVVEGREIDPEELKAPGQWFRTRKNGRLIPEKEIADDPVVETKAKDRTAARQEGRRLAAKSVEKQIPRIPQDFDKIIMRPRGGIEKLLVHGGAFLANAIAEAAEVGEGSREDIITFNRKQQSIMIATGDGNRREKYASLTELKIGDVETTLNAYLAPPENCGKGVIYDAPDFWTEEEIFERLEQHGAKNPPILGVRRLGKESKAVLILFESNRVPWHVYLSPTPT
;
A
#
# COMPACT_ATOMS: atom_id res chain seq x y z
N MET A 1 43.20 17.99 -15.04
CA MET A 1 44.39 17.27 -14.54
C MET A 1 44.65 17.79 -13.14
N GLU A 2 44.30 17.02 -12.10
CA GLU A 2 44.66 17.38 -10.73
C GLU A 2 46.16 17.14 -10.52
N VAL A 3 46.86 18.19 -10.09
CA VAL A 3 48.27 18.09 -9.68
C VAL A 3 48.27 17.50 -8.27
N VAL A 4 48.81 16.29 -8.13
CA VAL A 4 48.98 15.63 -6.83
C VAL A 4 50.36 16.04 -6.30
N GLU A 5 50.40 16.85 -5.25
CA GLU A 5 51.66 17.18 -4.57
C GLU A 5 52.25 15.92 -3.92
N GLY A 6 53.49 15.61 -4.27
CA GLY A 6 54.24 14.51 -3.69
C GLY A 6 54.66 14.86 -2.26
N ARG A 7 54.55 13.87 -1.36
CA ARG A 7 55.09 13.97 0.00
C ARG A 7 56.49 13.37 0.03
N GLU A 8 57.40 14.03 0.73
CA GLU A 8 58.74 13.51 1.02
C GLU A 8 58.63 12.33 2.00
N ILE A 9 59.17 11.18 1.62
CA ILE A 9 59.14 9.93 2.39
C ILE A 9 60.56 9.66 2.89
N ASP A 10 60.70 9.45 4.21
CA ASP A 10 61.98 9.10 4.83
C ASP A 10 62.38 7.67 4.42
N PRO A 11 63.61 7.44 3.92
CA PRO A 11 64.11 6.11 3.60
C PRO A 11 63.99 5.08 4.74
N GLU A 12 64.03 5.51 6.00
CA GLU A 12 63.88 4.62 7.16
C GLU A 12 62.45 4.09 7.34
N GLU A 13 61.43 4.75 6.76
CA GLU A 13 60.04 4.28 6.74
C GLU A 13 59.86 3.06 5.82
N LEU A 14 60.79 2.83 4.88
CA LEU A 14 60.76 1.75 3.89
C LEU A 14 61.58 0.54 4.38
N LYS A 15 61.08 -0.16 5.42
CA LYS A 15 61.78 -1.28 6.09
C LYS A 15 61.95 -2.57 5.25
N ALA A 16 61.89 -2.53 3.93
CA ALA A 16 62.13 -3.69 3.07
C ALA A 16 62.68 -3.28 1.69
N PRO A 17 63.97 -3.51 1.38
CA PRO A 17 64.51 -3.22 0.06
C PRO A 17 63.84 -4.10 -1.01
N GLY A 18 63.44 -3.48 -2.13
CA GLY A 18 62.90 -4.18 -3.31
C GLY A 18 61.39 -4.45 -3.31
N GLN A 19 60.60 -3.80 -2.45
CA GLN A 19 59.13 -3.90 -2.44
C GLN A 19 58.45 -2.61 -2.89
N TRP A 20 57.32 -2.75 -3.59
CA TRP A 20 56.43 -1.64 -3.90
C TRP A 20 55.52 -1.36 -2.70
N PHE A 21 55.24 -0.08 -2.43
CA PHE A 21 54.43 0.38 -1.31
C PHE A 21 53.24 1.21 -1.82
N ARG A 22 52.10 1.12 -1.13
CA ARG A 22 50.91 1.92 -1.45
C ARG A 22 50.44 2.72 -0.24
N THR A 23 50.05 3.96 -0.48
CA THR A 23 49.54 4.88 0.54
C THR A 23 48.03 4.72 0.71
N ARG A 24 47.55 4.50 1.94
CA ARG A 24 46.11 4.57 2.25
C ARG A 24 45.62 6.01 2.36
N LYS A 25 44.30 6.22 2.32
CA LYS A 25 43.66 7.56 2.47
C LYS A 25 44.02 8.30 3.77
N ASN A 26 44.53 7.60 4.79
CA ASN A 26 45.00 8.17 6.05
C ASN A 26 46.53 8.41 6.09
N GLY A 27 47.22 8.31 4.95
CA GLY A 27 48.65 8.59 4.83
C GLY A 27 49.58 7.45 5.29
N ARG A 28 49.05 6.29 5.72
CA ARG A 28 49.88 5.15 6.13
C ARG A 28 50.39 4.38 4.91
N LEU A 29 51.71 4.17 4.84
CA LEU A 29 52.38 3.31 3.86
C LEU A 29 52.30 1.86 4.32
N ILE A 30 51.97 0.96 3.39
CA ILE A 30 51.96 -0.48 3.61
C ILE A 30 52.60 -1.20 2.41
N PRO A 31 53.36 -2.29 2.64
CA PRO A 31 53.91 -3.11 1.57
C PRO A 31 52.80 -3.71 0.71
N GLU A 32 52.96 -3.72 -0.61
CA GLU A 32 51.94 -4.20 -1.54
C GLU A 32 51.60 -5.70 -1.35
N LYS A 33 52.57 -6.49 -0.86
CA LYS A 33 52.38 -7.92 -0.56
C LYS A 33 51.50 -8.21 0.67
N GLU A 34 51.38 -7.28 1.63
CA GLU A 34 50.52 -7.47 2.81
C GLU A 34 49.03 -7.26 2.52
N ILE A 35 48.68 -6.73 1.33
CA ILE A 35 47.29 -6.47 0.93
C ILE A 35 46.70 -7.67 0.19
N ALA A 36 47.53 -8.52 -0.40
CA ALA A 36 47.07 -9.59 -1.29
C ALA A 36 46.48 -10.82 -0.57
N ASP A 37 46.80 -11.06 0.71
CA ASP A 37 46.46 -12.34 1.38
C ASP A 37 45.88 -12.17 2.79
N ASP A 38 44.92 -11.27 3.01
CA ASP A 38 44.14 -11.27 4.26
C ASP A 38 42.63 -11.46 3.99
N PRO A 39 42.16 -12.71 3.82
CA PRO A 39 40.77 -13.02 3.48
C PRO A 39 39.77 -12.54 4.55
N VAL A 40 40.24 -12.26 5.77
CA VAL A 40 39.39 -11.80 6.88
C VAL A 40 38.93 -10.34 6.69
N VAL A 41 39.74 -9.51 6.01
CA VAL A 41 39.44 -8.08 5.83
C VAL A 41 38.43 -7.85 4.71
N GLU A 42 38.54 -8.59 3.60
CA GLU A 42 37.55 -8.53 2.51
C GLU A 42 36.18 -9.03 2.96
N THR A 43 36.13 -10.12 3.73
CA THR A 43 34.88 -10.72 4.18
C THR A 43 34.13 -9.76 5.12
N LYS A 44 34.83 -9.15 6.09
CA LYS A 44 34.24 -8.14 6.98
C LYS A 44 33.79 -6.86 6.25
N ALA A 45 34.47 -6.47 5.17
CA ALA A 45 34.07 -5.32 4.37
C ALA A 45 32.80 -5.60 3.55
N LYS A 46 32.71 -6.79 2.93
CA LYS A 46 31.53 -7.29 2.21
C LYS A 46 30.32 -7.45 3.14
N ASP A 47 30.51 -8.00 4.34
CA ASP A 47 29.45 -8.15 5.35
C ASP A 47 28.90 -6.79 5.83
N ARG A 48 29.79 -5.80 6.04
CA ARG A 48 29.36 -4.44 6.41
C ARG A 48 28.61 -3.72 5.30
N THR A 49 28.95 -3.97 4.04
CA THR A 49 28.22 -3.38 2.90
C THR A 49 26.85 -4.04 2.72
N ALA A 50 26.77 -5.36 2.85
CA ALA A 50 25.51 -6.12 2.82
C ALA A 50 24.57 -5.70 3.95
N ALA A 51 25.06 -5.62 5.21
CA ALA A 51 24.27 -5.20 6.36
C ALA A 51 23.76 -3.74 6.22
N ARG A 52 24.57 -2.84 5.64
CA ARG A 52 24.16 -1.46 5.38
C ARG A 52 23.11 -1.36 4.26
N GLN A 53 23.21 -2.21 3.24
CA GLN A 53 22.23 -2.30 2.16
C GLN A 53 20.91 -2.91 2.64
N GLU A 54 20.97 -3.92 3.50
CA GLU A 54 19.81 -4.50 4.15
C GLU A 54 19.15 -3.53 5.12
N GLY A 55 19.93 -2.81 5.93
CA GLY A 55 19.44 -1.74 6.80
C GLY A 55 18.75 -0.62 6.02
N ARG A 56 19.29 -0.21 4.86
CA ARG A 56 18.63 0.73 3.95
C ARG A 56 17.34 0.16 3.36
N ARG A 57 17.31 -1.13 3.00
CA ARG A 57 16.12 -1.80 2.49
C ARG A 57 15.03 -1.90 3.56
N LEU A 58 15.40 -2.20 4.80
CA LEU A 58 14.50 -2.26 5.96
C LEU A 58 13.98 -0.86 6.32
N ALA A 59 14.84 0.16 6.30
CA ALA A 59 14.45 1.55 6.50
C ALA A 59 13.49 2.04 5.40
N ALA A 60 13.76 1.72 4.12
CA ALA A 60 12.85 2.02 3.02
C ALA A 60 11.48 1.34 3.19
N LYS A 61 11.47 0.05 3.60
CA LYS A 61 10.24 -0.67 3.96
C LYS A 61 9.52 -0.08 5.19
N SER A 62 10.26 0.55 6.10
CA SER A 62 9.72 1.19 7.31
C SER A 62 9.08 2.55 6.99
N VAL A 63 9.69 3.33 6.09
CA VAL A 63 9.10 4.58 5.55
C VAL A 63 7.84 4.26 4.73
N GLU A 64 7.83 3.19 3.93
CA GLU A 64 6.63 2.66 3.26
C GLU A 64 5.51 2.25 4.22
N LYS A 65 5.84 1.99 5.49
CA LYS A 65 4.91 1.57 6.56
C LYS A 65 4.45 2.71 7.46
N GLN A 66 4.68 3.98 7.11
CA GLN A 66 3.93 5.09 7.73
C GLN A 66 2.48 5.09 7.21
N ILE A 67 1.78 3.98 7.40
CA ILE A 67 0.34 3.90 7.25
C ILE A 67 -0.21 4.68 8.45
N PRO A 68 -0.95 5.78 8.24
CA PRO A 68 -1.54 6.51 9.35
C PRO A 68 -2.43 5.56 10.15
N ARG A 69 -2.40 5.69 11.47
CA ARG A 69 -3.22 4.85 12.35
C ARG A 69 -4.67 5.25 12.16
N ILE A 70 -5.45 4.39 11.51
CA ILE A 70 -6.87 4.61 11.28
C ILE A 70 -7.63 4.16 12.55
N PRO A 71 -8.51 5.00 13.11
CA PRO A 71 -9.41 4.58 14.19
C PRO A 71 -10.28 3.39 13.76
N GLN A 72 -10.61 2.50 14.69
CA GLN A 72 -11.40 1.30 14.38
C GLN A 72 -12.84 1.64 13.97
N ASP A 73 -13.40 2.70 14.54
CA ASP A 73 -14.78 3.13 14.32
C ASP A 73 -14.95 3.96 13.03
N PHE A 74 -13.88 4.18 12.27
CA PHE A 74 -13.95 4.91 11.02
C PHE A 74 -14.40 4.00 9.89
N ASP A 75 -15.40 4.45 9.16
CA ASP A 75 -15.78 3.87 7.88
C ASP A 75 -14.65 4.07 6.87
N LYS A 76 -14.32 3.01 6.13
CA LYS A 76 -13.23 3.02 5.16
C LYS A 76 -13.80 2.94 3.76
N ILE A 77 -13.53 3.92 2.93
CA ILE A 77 -13.94 3.98 1.53
C ILE A 77 -12.71 3.68 0.68
N ILE A 78 -12.84 2.75 -0.26
CA ILE A 78 -11.81 2.46 -1.27
C ILE A 78 -12.25 3.06 -2.58
N MET A 79 -11.43 3.96 -3.11
CA MET A 79 -11.60 4.57 -4.41
C MET A 79 -10.55 4.02 -5.38
N ARG A 80 -11.01 3.58 -6.55
CA ARG A 80 -10.16 3.03 -7.62
C ARG A 80 -10.31 3.86 -8.90
N PRO A 81 -9.36 4.76 -9.17
CA PRO A 81 -9.33 5.51 -10.43
C PRO A 81 -9.08 4.59 -11.63
N ARG A 82 -9.83 4.79 -12.71
CA ARG A 82 -9.61 4.10 -13.98
C ARG A 82 -8.29 4.56 -14.59
N GLY A 83 -7.43 3.61 -14.94
CA GLY A 83 -6.09 3.92 -15.47
C GLY A 83 -5.03 4.18 -14.39
N GLY A 84 -5.38 3.99 -13.11
CA GLY A 84 -4.43 3.99 -12.00
C GLY A 84 -4.26 5.34 -11.31
N ILE A 85 -3.68 5.31 -10.12
CA ILE A 85 -3.51 6.47 -9.24
C ILE A 85 -2.32 7.36 -9.65
N GLU A 86 -1.35 6.81 -10.38
CA GLU A 86 -0.11 7.54 -10.71
C GLU A 86 -0.38 8.82 -11.51
N LYS A 87 -1.36 8.81 -12.42
CA LYS A 87 -1.75 9.99 -13.20
C LYS A 87 -2.30 11.12 -12.32
N LEU A 88 -2.99 10.77 -11.24
CA LEU A 88 -3.57 11.75 -10.31
C LEU A 88 -2.53 12.28 -9.33
N LEU A 89 -1.56 11.43 -8.95
CA LEU A 89 -0.49 11.81 -8.01
C LEU A 89 0.56 12.75 -8.60
N VAL A 90 0.57 12.98 -9.92
CA VAL A 90 1.48 13.96 -10.57
C VAL A 90 1.32 15.35 -9.95
N HIS A 91 0.11 15.70 -9.51
CA HIS A 91 -0.19 16.99 -8.88
C HIS A 91 0.16 17.05 -7.37
N GLY A 92 0.60 15.93 -6.79
CA GLY A 92 0.93 15.80 -5.37
C GLY A 92 -0.24 15.30 -4.52
N GLY A 93 0.07 14.54 -3.45
CA GLY A 93 -0.93 13.88 -2.62
C GLY A 93 -1.85 14.85 -1.85
N ALA A 94 -1.32 15.95 -1.33
CA ALA A 94 -2.12 16.96 -0.62
C ALA A 94 -3.12 17.65 -1.56
N PHE A 95 -2.70 17.96 -2.78
CA PHE A 95 -3.58 18.52 -3.81
C PHE A 95 -4.69 17.53 -4.17
N LEU A 96 -4.34 16.27 -4.41
CA LEU A 96 -5.31 15.21 -4.72
C LEU A 96 -6.32 15.01 -3.57
N ALA A 97 -5.87 15.03 -2.31
CA ALA A 97 -6.75 14.94 -1.15
C ALA A 97 -7.77 16.08 -1.13
N ASN A 98 -7.34 17.32 -1.37
CA ASN A 98 -8.24 18.47 -1.43
C ASN A 98 -9.22 18.37 -2.60
N ALA A 99 -8.76 17.96 -3.79
CA ALA A 99 -9.62 17.79 -4.96
C ALA A 99 -10.70 16.72 -4.72
N ILE A 100 -10.37 15.64 -4.02
CA ILE A 100 -11.34 14.61 -3.63
C ILE A 100 -12.38 15.16 -2.65
N ALA A 101 -11.93 15.90 -1.63
CA ALA A 101 -12.82 16.52 -0.65
C ALA A 101 -13.74 17.58 -1.27
N GLU A 102 -13.25 18.32 -2.26
CA GLU A 102 -14.05 19.28 -3.03
C GLU A 102 -15.06 18.57 -3.92
N ALA A 103 -14.63 17.55 -4.66
CA ALA A 103 -15.52 16.77 -5.53
C ALA A 103 -16.65 16.07 -4.75
N ALA A 104 -16.36 15.60 -3.53
CA ALA A 104 -17.36 15.00 -2.64
C ALA A 104 -18.17 16.06 -1.85
N GLU A 105 -17.94 17.36 -2.06
CA GLU A 105 -18.65 18.45 -1.40
C GLU A 105 -18.60 18.35 0.14
N VAL A 106 -17.43 18.00 0.68
CA VAL A 106 -17.25 17.68 2.10
C VAL A 106 -16.75 18.88 2.91
N GLY A 107 -16.18 19.88 2.22
CA GLY A 107 -15.71 21.13 2.81
C GLY A 107 -14.66 20.92 3.92
N GLU A 108 -14.75 21.75 4.96
CA GLU A 108 -13.81 21.74 6.10
C GLU A 108 -13.83 20.43 6.91
N GLY A 109 -14.91 19.65 6.84
CA GLY A 109 -15.02 18.35 7.51
C GLY A 109 -13.99 17.32 7.04
N SER A 110 -13.44 17.50 5.84
CA SER A 110 -12.37 16.66 5.29
C SER A 110 -11.08 16.65 6.11
N ARG A 111 -10.85 17.66 6.98
CA ARG A 111 -9.66 17.73 7.85
C ARG A 111 -9.64 16.65 8.92
N GLU A 112 -10.79 16.11 9.27
CA GLU A 112 -10.93 14.99 10.23
C GLU A 112 -10.75 13.64 9.55
N ASP A 113 -10.80 13.60 8.21
CA ASP A 113 -10.74 12.38 7.44
C ASP A 113 -9.28 12.02 7.11
N ILE A 114 -9.01 10.72 7.04
CA ILE A 114 -7.67 10.20 6.74
C ILE A 114 -7.66 9.70 5.31
N ILE A 115 -6.92 10.40 4.43
CA ILE A 115 -6.75 10.00 3.03
C ILE A 115 -5.35 9.40 2.84
N THR A 116 -5.31 8.19 2.28
CA THR A 116 -4.07 7.46 2.00
C THR A 116 -4.03 6.97 0.57
N PHE A 117 -2.82 6.91 0.02
CA PHE A 117 -2.59 6.55 -1.36
C PHE A 117 -1.80 5.24 -1.43
N ASN A 118 -2.41 4.20 -2.00
CA ASN A 118 -1.77 2.91 -2.20
C ASN A 118 -1.36 2.74 -3.66
N ARG A 119 -0.11 3.11 -3.97
CA ARG A 119 0.46 2.98 -5.32
C ARG A 119 0.53 1.53 -5.79
N LYS A 120 0.79 0.57 -4.89
CA LYS A 120 0.89 -0.84 -5.26
C LYS A 120 -0.46 -1.42 -5.68
N GLN A 121 -1.54 -1.06 -4.98
CA GLN A 121 -2.90 -1.50 -5.30
C GLN A 121 -3.63 -0.55 -6.25
N GLN A 122 -2.98 0.53 -6.68
CA GLN A 122 -3.56 1.57 -7.56
C GLN A 122 -4.89 2.09 -7.01
N SER A 123 -4.95 2.34 -5.70
CA SER A 123 -6.17 2.73 -4.98
C SER A 123 -5.92 3.84 -3.97
N ILE A 124 -6.98 4.57 -3.67
CA ILE A 124 -7.05 5.59 -2.63
C ILE A 124 -7.95 5.04 -1.53
N MET A 125 -7.53 5.14 -0.26
CA MET A 125 -8.39 4.80 0.88
C MET A 125 -8.65 6.06 1.68
N ILE A 126 -9.92 6.32 1.93
CA ILE A 126 -10.44 7.43 2.71
C ILE A 126 -11.07 6.82 3.96
N ALA A 127 -10.71 7.30 5.15
CA ALA A 127 -11.34 6.88 6.39
C ALA A 127 -12.02 8.08 7.06
N THR A 128 -13.29 7.92 7.43
CA THR A 128 -14.09 8.98 8.03
C THR A 128 -14.94 8.45 9.19
N GLY A 129 -15.12 9.26 10.23
CA GLY A 129 -16.02 8.96 11.35
C GLY A 129 -17.45 9.46 11.14
N ASP A 130 -17.75 10.07 10.00
CA ASP A 130 -19.05 10.69 9.71
C ASP A 130 -19.79 9.95 8.57
N GLY A 131 -21.01 9.52 8.86
CA GLY A 131 -21.83 8.75 7.92
C GLY A 131 -22.25 9.53 6.67
N ASN A 132 -22.47 10.84 6.78
CA ASN A 132 -22.82 11.67 5.62
C ASN A 132 -21.60 11.84 4.70
N ARG A 133 -20.41 12.07 5.27
CA ARG A 133 -19.16 12.17 4.50
C ARG A 133 -18.82 10.84 3.83
N ARG A 134 -19.04 9.73 4.52
CA ARG A 134 -18.88 8.37 3.96
C ARG A 134 -19.69 8.21 2.68
N GLU A 135 -20.97 8.56 2.71
CA GLU A 135 -21.87 8.44 1.55
C GLU A 135 -21.43 9.33 0.40
N LYS A 136 -21.03 10.58 0.70
CA LYS A 136 -20.47 11.52 -0.28
C LYS A 136 -19.20 11.00 -0.97
N TYR A 137 -18.26 10.42 -0.22
CA TYR A 137 -17.07 9.83 -0.83
C TYR A 137 -17.39 8.56 -1.63
N ALA A 138 -18.32 7.73 -1.15
CA ALA A 138 -18.69 6.49 -1.80
C ALA A 138 -19.51 6.70 -3.09
N SER A 139 -20.21 7.83 -3.21
CA SER A 139 -21.01 8.17 -4.39
C SER A 139 -20.20 8.82 -5.52
N LEU A 140 -18.94 9.18 -5.28
CA LEU A 140 -18.06 9.68 -6.33
C LEU A 140 -17.88 8.63 -7.43
N THR A 141 -18.06 9.06 -8.68
CA THR A 141 -17.88 8.23 -9.88
C THR A 141 -16.88 8.82 -10.87
N GLU A 142 -16.51 10.08 -10.69
CA GLU A 142 -15.58 10.81 -11.54
C GLU A 142 -14.80 11.85 -10.74
N LEU A 143 -13.57 12.12 -11.17
CA LEU A 143 -12.73 13.19 -10.63
C LEU A 143 -12.11 13.96 -11.78
N LYS A 144 -12.25 15.29 -11.73
CA LYS A 144 -11.65 16.20 -12.68
C LYS A 144 -10.56 17.02 -12.00
N ILE A 145 -9.33 16.89 -12.49
CA ILE A 145 -8.16 17.65 -12.01
C ILE A 145 -7.56 18.38 -13.21
N GLY A 146 -7.74 19.70 -13.25
CA GLY A 146 -7.38 20.50 -14.42
C GLY A 146 -8.10 19.99 -15.68
N ASP A 147 -7.31 19.59 -16.68
CA ASP A 147 -7.80 19.03 -17.95
C ASP A 147 -7.93 17.50 -17.93
N VAL A 148 -7.57 16.85 -16.81
CA VAL A 148 -7.64 15.39 -16.67
C VAL A 148 -8.95 15.00 -16.01
N GLU A 149 -9.78 14.29 -16.77
CA GLU A 149 -11.00 13.65 -16.28
C GLU A 149 -10.75 12.15 -16.11
N THR A 150 -11.09 11.62 -14.93
CA THR A 150 -10.86 10.22 -14.58
C THR A 150 -12.09 9.63 -13.92
N THR A 151 -12.70 8.66 -14.60
CA THR A 151 -13.73 7.81 -14.01
C THR A 151 -13.14 7.00 -12.86
N LEU A 152 -13.91 6.79 -11.81
CA LEU A 152 -13.48 6.09 -10.61
C LEU A 152 -14.60 5.20 -10.07
N ASN A 153 -14.19 4.17 -9.33
CA ASN A 153 -15.10 3.29 -8.62
C ASN A 153 -14.80 3.42 -7.12
N ALA A 154 -15.69 4.09 -6.39
CA ALA A 154 -15.64 4.21 -4.94
C ALA A 154 -16.61 3.22 -4.30
N TYR A 155 -16.18 2.59 -3.21
CA TYR A 155 -17.03 1.65 -2.46
C TYR A 155 -16.59 1.57 -1.00
N LEU A 156 -17.54 1.24 -0.12
CA LEU A 156 -17.25 0.98 1.28
C LEU A 156 -16.45 -0.32 1.42
N ALA A 157 -15.33 -0.26 2.14
CA ALA A 157 -14.58 -1.43 2.52
C ALA A 157 -15.37 -2.22 3.56
N PRO A 158 -15.36 -3.55 3.50
CA PRO A 158 -15.95 -4.36 4.55
C PRO A 158 -15.34 -4.04 5.92
N PRO A 159 -16.12 -4.08 7.01
CA PRO A 159 -15.62 -3.94 8.37
C PRO A 159 -14.46 -4.90 8.68
N GLU A 160 -13.59 -4.56 9.63
CA GLU A 160 -12.44 -5.41 9.98
C GLU A 160 -12.86 -6.75 10.62
N ASN A 161 -13.97 -6.74 11.35
CA ASN A 161 -14.49 -7.90 12.09
C ASN A 161 -15.70 -8.53 11.39
N CYS A 162 -15.58 -8.78 10.08
CA CYS A 162 -16.61 -9.51 9.34
C CYS A 162 -16.04 -10.75 8.63
N GLY A 163 -16.85 -11.80 8.60
CA GLY A 163 -16.62 -12.98 7.77
C GLY A 163 -16.89 -12.65 6.31
N LYS A 164 -16.02 -13.11 5.40
CA LYS A 164 -16.14 -12.84 3.96
C LYS A 164 -16.28 -14.17 3.22
N GLY A 165 -17.47 -14.46 2.74
CA GLY A 165 -17.74 -15.65 1.91
C GLY A 165 -17.99 -15.25 0.47
N VAL A 166 -17.60 -16.09 -0.49
CA VAL A 166 -17.97 -15.93 -1.89
C VAL A 166 -18.87 -17.11 -2.26
N ILE A 167 -20.05 -16.80 -2.78
CA ILE A 167 -20.92 -17.78 -3.43
C ILE A 167 -20.75 -17.65 -4.94
N TYR A 168 -20.91 -18.77 -5.63
CA TYR A 168 -20.86 -18.86 -7.08
C TYR A 168 -22.25 -19.20 -7.64
N ASP A 169 -22.40 -19.05 -8.95
CA ASP A 169 -23.63 -19.37 -9.68
C ASP A 169 -24.87 -18.58 -9.21
N ALA A 170 -24.68 -17.40 -8.63
CA ALA A 170 -25.77 -16.47 -8.39
C ALA A 170 -26.33 -15.98 -9.74
N PRO A 171 -27.66 -16.06 -9.97
CA PRO A 171 -28.30 -15.50 -11.15
C PRO A 171 -27.85 -14.07 -11.43
N ASP A 172 -27.52 -13.80 -12.69
CA ASP A 172 -27.05 -12.49 -13.17
C ASP A 172 -28.17 -11.45 -13.24
N PHE A 173 -29.42 -11.89 -13.39
CA PHE A 173 -30.60 -11.04 -13.36
C PHE A 173 -31.01 -10.55 -11.97
N TRP A 174 -30.41 -11.06 -10.88
CA TRP A 174 -30.67 -10.53 -9.54
C TRP A 174 -29.78 -9.33 -9.22
N THR A 175 -30.34 -8.28 -8.62
CA THR A 175 -29.54 -7.17 -8.08
C THR A 175 -28.86 -7.57 -6.76
N GLU A 176 -27.89 -6.77 -6.30
CA GLU A 176 -27.22 -6.99 -5.02
C GLU A 176 -28.22 -6.91 -3.85
N GLU A 177 -29.18 -5.98 -3.95
CA GLU A 177 -30.28 -5.80 -3.01
C GLU A 177 -31.22 -7.00 -3.01
N GLU A 178 -31.60 -7.52 -4.19
CA GLU A 178 -32.44 -8.71 -4.30
C GLU A 178 -31.79 -9.96 -3.70
N ILE A 179 -30.47 -10.10 -3.88
CA ILE A 179 -29.72 -11.19 -3.25
C ILE A 179 -29.68 -11.00 -1.74
N PHE A 180 -29.42 -9.77 -1.27
CA PHE A 180 -29.42 -9.45 0.15
C PHE A 180 -30.77 -9.79 0.82
N GLU A 181 -31.89 -9.33 0.25
CA GLU A 181 -33.23 -9.62 0.76
C GLU A 181 -33.51 -11.13 0.82
N ARG A 182 -33.11 -11.90 -0.20
CA ARG A 182 -33.29 -13.35 -0.22
C ARG A 182 -32.45 -14.05 0.84
N LEU A 183 -31.24 -13.57 1.11
CA LEU A 183 -30.41 -14.09 2.19
C LEU A 183 -31.03 -13.81 3.55
N GLU A 184 -31.60 -12.60 3.75
CA GLU A 184 -32.27 -12.21 4.99
C GLU A 184 -33.60 -12.95 5.22
N GLN A 185 -34.35 -13.28 4.17
CA GLN A 185 -35.57 -14.11 4.27
C GLN A 185 -35.29 -15.47 4.94
N HIS A 186 -34.08 -16.00 4.78
CA HIS A 186 -33.62 -17.21 5.47
C HIS A 186 -32.91 -16.90 6.78
N GLY A 187 -33.14 -15.76 7.44
CA GLY A 187 -32.40 -15.30 8.63
C GLY A 187 -32.41 -16.25 9.84
N ALA A 188 -33.33 -17.21 9.90
CA ALA A 188 -33.29 -18.29 10.90
C ALA A 188 -32.23 -19.38 10.59
N LYS A 189 -31.79 -19.48 9.32
CA LYS A 189 -30.84 -20.47 8.80
C LYS A 189 -29.51 -19.86 8.36
N ASN A 190 -29.53 -18.62 7.88
CA ASN A 190 -28.34 -17.86 7.51
C ASN A 190 -27.86 -17.04 8.72
N PRO A 191 -26.55 -16.94 8.95
CA PRO A 191 -26.02 -15.95 9.88
C PRO A 191 -26.41 -14.53 9.45
N PRO A 192 -26.43 -13.55 10.37
CA PRO A 192 -26.67 -12.15 10.03
C PRO A 192 -25.71 -11.66 8.93
N ILE A 193 -26.28 -11.00 7.92
CA ILE A 193 -25.58 -10.51 6.73
C ILE A 193 -25.42 -9.00 6.86
N LEU A 194 -24.19 -8.51 6.71
CA LEU A 194 -23.86 -7.09 6.71
C LEU A 194 -23.94 -6.46 5.32
N GLY A 195 -23.82 -7.27 4.28
CA GLY A 195 -23.86 -6.77 2.92
C GLY A 195 -23.55 -7.83 1.87
N VAL A 196 -23.92 -7.50 0.64
CA VAL A 196 -23.72 -8.33 -0.54
C VAL A 196 -23.06 -7.47 -1.61
N ARG A 197 -22.13 -8.06 -2.37
CA ARG A 197 -21.50 -7.40 -3.52
C ARG A 197 -21.20 -8.39 -4.63
N ARG A 198 -21.64 -8.09 -5.85
CA ARG A 198 -21.29 -8.84 -7.04
C ARG A 198 -19.86 -8.53 -7.46
N LEU A 199 -19.06 -9.57 -7.72
CA LEU A 199 -17.66 -9.44 -8.11
C LEU A 199 -17.51 -9.15 -9.60
N GLY A 200 -18.17 -8.09 -10.07
CA GLY A 200 -18.23 -7.67 -11.47
C GLY A 200 -19.67 -7.58 -12.00
N LYS A 201 -19.91 -6.70 -12.97
CA LYS A 201 -21.27 -6.36 -13.47
C LYS A 201 -22.09 -7.59 -13.90
N GLU A 202 -21.44 -8.55 -14.56
CA GLU A 202 -22.07 -9.77 -15.10
C GLU A 202 -21.54 -11.05 -14.41
N SER A 203 -20.90 -10.90 -13.25
CA SER A 203 -20.27 -12.03 -12.56
C SER A 203 -21.30 -12.84 -11.80
N LYS A 204 -21.29 -14.15 -11.96
CA LYS A 204 -22.06 -15.09 -11.11
C LYS A 204 -21.47 -15.26 -9.71
N ALA A 205 -20.31 -14.65 -9.44
CA ALA A 205 -19.67 -14.68 -8.13
C ALA A 205 -20.11 -13.48 -7.30
N VAL A 206 -20.57 -13.75 -6.08
CA VAL A 206 -21.10 -12.76 -5.15
C VAL A 206 -20.39 -12.90 -3.80
N LEU A 207 -19.82 -11.80 -3.34
CA LEU A 207 -19.25 -11.65 -2.01
C LEU A 207 -20.39 -11.37 -1.02
N ILE A 208 -20.37 -12.09 0.09
CA ILE A 208 -21.27 -11.92 1.23
C ILE A 208 -20.43 -11.55 2.44
N LEU A 209 -20.87 -10.51 3.15
CA LEU A 209 -20.30 -10.08 4.41
C LEU A 209 -21.17 -10.58 5.55
N PHE A 210 -20.61 -11.35 6.47
CA PHE A 210 -21.28 -11.86 7.66
C PHE A 210 -20.90 -11.03 8.87
N GLU A 211 -21.84 -10.80 9.78
CA GLU A 211 -21.57 -10.10 11.05
C GLU A 211 -20.57 -10.88 11.92
N SER A 212 -20.60 -12.22 11.83
CA SER A 212 -19.61 -13.07 12.49
C SER A 212 -18.29 -13.11 11.73
N ASN A 213 -17.17 -13.16 12.46
CA ASN A 213 -15.84 -13.47 11.90
C ASN A 213 -15.71 -14.90 11.35
N ARG A 214 -16.73 -15.75 11.50
CA ARG A 214 -16.75 -17.11 10.91
C ARG A 214 -17.64 -17.15 9.68
N VAL A 215 -17.07 -17.62 8.57
CA VAL A 215 -17.81 -17.88 7.34
C VAL A 215 -18.52 -19.24 7.47
N PRO A 216 -19.85 -19.30 7.25
CA PRO A 216 -20.58 -20.56 7.28
C PRO A 216 -20.17 -21.46 6.11
N TRP A 217 -20.28 -22.78 6.30
CA TRP A 217 -19.99 -23.76 5.26
C TRP A 217 -21.00 -23.73 4.11
N HIS A 218 -22.24 -23.33 4.39
CA HIS A 218 -23.32 -23.23 3.42
C HIS A 218 -24.19 -22.01 3.72
N VAL A 219 -24.84 -21.48 2.68
CA VAL A 219 -25.76 -20.35 2.75
C VAL A 219 -27.01 -20.73 1.97
N TYR A 220 -28.18 -20.41 2.50
CA TYR A 220 -29.46 -20.66 1.85
C TYR A 220 -29.86 -19.44 1.03
N LEU A 221 -29.96 -19.63 -0.29
CA LEU A 221 -30.42 -18.63 -1.24
C LEU A 221 -31.54 -19.26 -2.06
N SER A 222 -32.80 -18.88 -1.82
CA SER A 222 -33.92 -19.46 -2.56
C SER A 222 -34.15 -18.71 -3.89
N PRO A 223 -34.51 -19.42 -4.97
CA PRO A 223 -34.86 -18.81 -6.24
C PRO A 223 -36.25 -18.16 -6.27
N THR A 224 -37.07 -18.35 -5.24
CA THR A 224 -38.45 -17.87 -5.16
C THR A 224 -38.82 -17.53 -3.71
N PRO A 225 -39.70 -16.53 -3.48
CA PRO A 225 -40.30 -16.31 -2.18
C PRO A 225 -41.24 -17.49 -1.87
N THR A 226 -40.97 -18.18 -0.76
CA THR A 226 -41.90 -19.14 -0.14
C THR A 226 -42.93 -18.44 0.71
#